data_AF-A0A1A6FYK4-F1
#
_entry.id   AF-A0A1A6FYK4-F1
#
_cell.length_a   1.000
_cell.length_b   1.000
_cell.length_c   1.000
_cell.angle_alpha   90.00
_cell.angle_beta   90.00
_cell.angle_gamma   90.00
#
_symmetry.space_group_name_H-M   'P 1'
#
loop_
_entity.id
_entity.type
_entity.pdbx_description
1 polymer ?
#
loop_
_entity_poly.entity_id
_entity_poly.type
_entity_poly.pdbx_seq_one_letter_code
_entity_poly.pdbx_strand_id
1 'polypeptide(L)'
;MLINEHSPWVELKYSSEALRNKESPLLITSHLSVQLFPKSFFSSNAKVIYLIRDPRDVLVSGYHYWRAANQIPKSKSLEEYFENFLQGK
;
A
#
# COMPACT_ATOMS: atom_id res chain seq x y z
N MET A 1 14.07 3.38 5.30
CA MET A 1 13.41 3.72 6.58
C MET A 1 12.98 5.20 6.67
N LEU A 2 12.92 5.96 5.56
CA LEU A 2 12.54 7.40 5.59
C LEU A 2 11.16 7.70 4.99
N ILE A 3 10.60 6.80 4.18
CA ILE A 3 9.31 7.01 3.49
C ILE A 3 8.17 7.13 4.51
N ASN A 4 8.19 6.32 5.57
CA ASN A 4 7.11 6.29 6.56
C ASN A 4 7.03 7.56 7.44
N GLU A 5 8.10 8.36 7.51
CA GLU A 5 8.10 9.62 8.26
C GLU A 5 7.46 10.76 7.46
N HIS A 6 7.75 10.81 6.16
CA HIS A 6 7.23 11.83 5.23
C HIS A 6 5.86 11.48 4.67
N SER A 7 5.58 10.20 4.42
CA SER A 7 4.29 9.70 3.95
C SER A 7 3.95 8.36 4.61
N PRO A 8 3.40 8.39 5.84
CA PRO A 8 3.02 7.19 6.56
C PRO A 8 1.89 6.43 5.86
N TRP A 9 1.90 5.11 6.01
CA TRP A 9 0.84 4.21 5.56
C TRP A 9 -0.29 4.17 6.58
N VAL A 10 -1.50 4.60 6.21
CA VAL A 10 -2.62 4.75 7.17
C VAL A 10 -3.08 3.41 7.76
N GLU A 11 -2.94 2.31 7.02
CA GLU A 11 -3.30 0.95 7.44
C GLU A 11 -2.33 0.33 8.46
N LEU A 12 -1.13 0.90 8.65
CA LEU A 12 -0.17 0.40 9.64
C LEU A 12 -0.49 0.99 11.01
N LYS A 13 -0.70 0.12 12.01
CA LYS A 13 -1.11 0.50 13.37
C LYS A 13 -0.26 1.63 13.96
N TYR A 14 1.07 1.46 13.95
CA TYR A 14 2.01 2.46 14.48
C TYR A 14 1.94 3.81 13.74
N SER A 15 1.68 3.79 12.43
CA SER A 15 1.55 5.00 11.60
C SER A 15 0.24 5.72 11.88
N SER A 16 -0.85 4.98 12.08
CA SER A 16 -2.16 5.55 12.42
C SER A 16 -2.14 6.31 13.77
N GLU A 17 -1.41 5.79 14.75
CA GLU A 17 -1.23 6.43 16.06
C GLU A 17 -0.40 7.72 15.92
N ALA A 18 0.71 7.66 15.16
CA ALA A 18 1.55 8.82 14.89
C ALA A 18 0.82 9.93 14.13
N LEU A 19 -0.10 9.59 13.22
CA LEU A 19 -0.88 10.54 12.44
C LEU A 19 -1.87 11.37 13.27
N ARG A 20 -2.37 10.85 14.41
CA ARG A 20 -3.35 11.56 15.25
C ARG A 20 -2.80 12.86 15.86
N ASN A 21 -1.49 12.91 16.07
CA ASN A 21 -0.82 14.03 16.72
C ASN A 21 -0.06 14.94 15.73
N LYS A 22 -0.16 14.69 14.41
CA LYS A 22 0.50 15.52 13.41
C LYS A 22 -0.39 16.68 12.96
N GLU A 23 0.21 17.85 12.78
CA GLU A 23 -0.43 19.02 12.22
C GLU A 23 -0.49 18.97 10.68
N SER A 24 -1.48 19.66 10.11
CA SER A 24 -1.64 19.78 8.65
C SER A 24 -0.62 20.76 8.04
N PRO A 25 -0.27 20.62 6.74
CA PRO A 25 -0.80 19.65 5.78
C PRO A 25 -0.12 18.27 5.85
N LEU A 26 -0.91 17.20 5.74
CA LEU A 26 -0.41 15.82 5.80
C LEU A 26 -0.38 15.18 4.42
N LEU A 27 0.76 14.55 4.10
CA LEU A 27 0.87 13.60 2.99
C LEU A 27 0.78 12.19 3.59
N ILE A 28 -0.23 11.43 3.17
CA ILE A 28 -0.51 10.08 3.69
C ILE A 28 -0.60 9.12 2.51
N THR A 29 -0.05 7.92 2.65
CA THR A 29 -0.12 6.87 1.63
C THR A 29 -1.06 5.74 2.08
N SER A 30 -1.69 5.07 1.13
CA SER A 30 -2.49 3.87 1.41
C SER A 30 -2.56 2.93 0.19
N HIS A 31 -2.63 1.63 0.47
CA HIS A 31 -2.99 0.57 -0.48
C HIS A 31 -4.45 0.09 -0.31
N LEU A 32 -5.21 0.65 0.63
CA LEU A 32 -6.57 0.20 0.90
C LEU A 32 -7.48 0.42 -0.32
N SER A 33 -8.29 -0.59 -0.62
CA SER A 33 -9.38 -0.44 -1.58
C SER A 33 -10.44 0.54 -1.05
N VAL A 34 -11.25 1.10 -1.95
CA VAL A 34 -12.27 2.10 -1.59
C VAL A 34 -13.24 1.60 -0.50
N GLN A 35 -13.50 0.29 -0.44
CA GLN A 35 -14.40 -0.31 0.55
C GLN A 35 -13.78 -0.34 1.96
N LEU A 36 -12.44 -0.35 2.06
CA LEU A 36 -11.69 -0.36 3.31
C LEU A 36 -11.16 1.04 3.69
N PHE A 37 -11.30 2.02 2.79
CA PHE A 37 -10.79 3.37 2.98
C PHE A 37 -11.55 4.11 4.12
N PRO A 38 -10.89 5.01 4.88
CA PRO A 38 -11.54 5.72 5.98
C PRO A 38 -12.81 6.48 5.54
N LYS A 39 -13.95 6.13 6.14
CA LYS A 39 -15.25 6.73 5.77
C LYS A 39 -15.28 8.26 5.91
N SER A 40 -14.52 8.79 6.87
CA SER A 40 -14.39 10.24 7.10
C SER A 40 -13.80 11.00 5.90
N PHE A 41 -13.05 10.32 5.03
CA PHE A 41 -12.51 10.92 3.80
C PHE A 41 -13.63 11.46 2.90
N PHE A 42 -14.69 10.66 2.69
CA PHE A 42 -15.77 10.98 1.75
C PHE A 42 -16.63 12.17 2.16
N SER A 43 -16.56 12.58 3.44
CA SER A 43 -17.22 13.79 3.94
C SER A 43 -16.23 14.94 4.22
N SER A 44 -14.96 14.81 3.82
CA SER A 44 -13.90 15.80 4.05
C SER A 44 -13.51 16.54 2.77
N ASN A 45 -12.71 17.60 2.92
CA ASN A 45 -12.08 18.31 1.79
C ASN A 45 -10.66 17.78 1.46
N ALA A 46 -10.29 16.61 1.97
CA ALA A 46 -9.01 16.00 1.66
C ALA A 46 -8.94 15.59 0.19
N LYS A 47 -7.73 15.56 -0.37
CA LYS A 47 -7.48 15.22 -1.79
C LYS A 47 -6.76 13.89 -1.89
N VAL A 48 -7.07 13.12 -2.93
CA VAL A 48 -6.40 11.85 -3.24
C VAL A 48 -5.78 11.93 -4.63
N ILE A 49 -4.55 11.43 -4.73
CA ILE A 49 -3.88 11.16 -5.99
C ILE A 49 -3.82 9.65 -6.13
N TYR A 50 -4.61 9.10 -7.05
CA TYR A 50 -4.65 7.65 -7.30
C TYR A 50 -3.70 7.31 -8.45
N LEU A 51 -2.68 6.49 -8.16
CA LEU A 51 -1.69 6.07 -9.14
C LEU A 51 -1.99 4.64 -9.61
N ILE A 52 -2.09 4.45 -10.92
CA ILE A 52 -2.21 3.14 -11.57
C ILE A 52 -0.98 2.85 -12.41
N ARG A 53 -0.64 1.57 -12.50
CA ARG A 53 0.44 1.05 -13.34
C ARG A 53 -0.09 -0.16 -14.11
N ASP A 54 0.52 -0.45 -15.25
CA ASP A 54 0.23 -1.68 -16.01
C ASP A 54 0.29 -2.89 -15.07
N PRO A 55 -0.77 -3.72 -14.99
CA PRO A 55 -0.81 -4.84 -14.05
C PRO A 55 0.32 -5.86 -14.31
N ARG A 56 0.82 -5.97 -15.54
CA ARG A 56 1.95 -6.84 -15.90
C ARG A 56 3.24 -6.34 -15.24
N ASP A 57 3.45 -5.03 -15.24
CA ASP A 57 4.60 -4.42 -14.57
C ASP A 57 4.48 -4.51 -13.04
N VAL A 58 3.26 -4.35 -12.50
CA VAL A 58 2.99 -4.50 -11.06
C VAL A 58 3.33 -5.93 -10.62
N LEU A 59 2.92 -6.92 -11.40
CA LEU A 59 3.21 -8.34 -11.14
C LEU A 59 4.73 -8.59 -11.11
N VAL A 60 5.46 -8.18 -12.14
CA VAL A 60 6.93 -8.38 -12.19
C VAL A 60 7.62 -7.64 -11.03
N SER A 61 7.23 -6.40 -10.76
CA SER A 61 7.77 -5.61 -9.64
C SER A 61 7.51 -6.27 -8.29
N GLY A 62 6.28 -6.75 -8.07
CA GLY A 62 5.87 -7.43 -6.84
C GLY A 62 6.62 -8.74 -6.62
N TYR A 63 6.77 -9.55 -7.66
CA TYR A 63 7.53 -10.80 -7.60
C TYR A 63 8.97 -10.58 -7.09
N HIS A 64 9.69 -9.61 -7.66
CA HIS A 64 11.05 -9.32 -7.23
C HIS A 64 11.12 -8.67 -5.84
N TYR A 65 10.20 -7.75 -5.53
CA TYR A 65 10.13 -7.10 -4.23
C TYR A 65 9.94 -8.11 -3.10
N TRP A 66 8.96 -9.02 -3.22
CA TRP A 66 8.68 -10.01 -2.17
C TRP A 66 9.78 -11.05 -1.99
N ARG A 67 10.55 -11.36 -3.04
CA ARG A 67 11.73 -12.23 -2.91
C ARG A 67 12.87 -11.57 -2.16
N ALA A 68 13.02 -10.25 -2.27
CA ALA A 68 13.99 -9.47 -1.51
C ALA A 68 13.52 -9.18 -0.08
N ALA A 69 12.21 -9.02 0.14
CA ALA A 69 11.62 -8.83 1.45
C ALA A 69 11.72 -10.11 2.30
N ASN A 70 12.12 -9.97 3.57
CA ASN A 70 12.30 -11.09 4.50
C ASN A 70 11.03 -11.44 5.30
N GLN A 71 9.91 -10.77 5.04
CA GLN A 71 8.75 -10.77 5.94
C GLN A 71 7.51 -11.53 5.40
N ILE A 72 7.56 -12.11 4.20
CA ILE A 72 6.42 -12.81 3.58
C ILE A 72 6.88 -14.17 2.99
N PRO A 73 6.03 -15.22 3.03
CA PRO A 73 6.29 -16.47 2.31
C PRO A 73 6.57 -16.19 0.83
N LYS A 74 7.74 -16.61 0.35
CA LYS A 74 8.15 -16.39 -1.04
C LYS A 74 7.45 -17.41 -1.92
N SER A 75 6.84 -16.96 -3.02
CA SER A 75 6.43 -17.86 -4.10
C SER A 75 7.65 -18.64 -4.59
N LYS A 76 7.46 -19.93 -4.89
CA LYS A 76 8.56 -20.81 -5.30
C LYS A 76 9.03 -20.50 -6.72
N SER A 77 8.12 -20.01 -7.57
CA SER A 77 8.41 -19.59 -8.95
C SER A 77 7.59 -18.37 -9.37
N LEU A 78 7.90 -17.82 -10.55
CA LEU A 78 7.14 -16.72 -11.14
C LEU A 78 5.75 -17.18 -11.57
N GLU A 79 5.61 -18.40 -12.06
CA GLU A 79 4.35 -19.00 -12.50
C GLU A 79 3.38 -19.13 -11.32
N GLU A 80 3.85 -19.60 -10.16
CA GLU A 80 3.03 -19.64 -8.94
C GLU A 80 2.58 -18.23 -8.51
N TYR A 81 3.50 -17.25 -8.56
CA TYR A 81 3.16 -15.86 -8.26
C TYR A 81 2.15 -15.28 -9.24
N PHE A 82 2.29 -15.61 -10.53
CA PHE A 82 1.40 -15.17 -11.60
C PHE A 82 -0.03 -15.67 -11.36
N GLU A 83 -0.20 -16.95 -11.07
CA GLU A 83 -1.52 -17.53 -10.77
C GLU A 83 -2.15 -16.93 -9.50
N ASN A 84 -1.36 -16.72 -8.45
CA ASN A 84 -1.84 -16.05 -7.24
C ASN A 84 -2.26 -14.61 -7.51
N PHE A 85 -1.47 -13.86 -8.29
CA PHE A 85 -1.78 -12.47 -8.66
C PHE A 85 -3.11 -12.38 -9.44
N LEU A 86 -3.35 -13.28 -10.40
CA LEU A 86 -4.62 -13.33 -11.14
C LEU A 86 -5.82 -13.66 -10.25
N GLN A 87 -5.61 -14.43 -9.18
CA GLN A 87 -6.65 -14.80 -8.22
C GLN A 87 -6.81 -13.77 -7.09
N GLY A 88 -5.96 -12.74 -7.03
CA GLY A 88 -5.94 -11.75 -5.95
C GLY A 88 -5.54 -12.34 -4.59
N LYS A 89 -4.64 -13.33 -4.58
CA LYS A 89 -4.14 -14.02 -3.38
C LYS A 89 -2.81 -13.47 -2.87
#